data_AF-A0A7C0TZ98-F1
#
_entry.id   AF-A0A7C0TZ98-F1
#
_cell.length_a   1.000
_cell.length_b   1.000
_cell.length_c   1.000
_cell.angle_alpha   90.00
_cell.angle_beta   90.00
_cell.angle_gamma   90.00
#
_symmetry.space_group_name_H-M   'P 1'
#
loop_
_entity.id
_entity.type
_entity.pdbx_description
1 polymer ?
#
loop_
_entity_poly.entity_id
_entity_poly.type
_entity_poly.pdbx_seq_one_letter_code
_entity_poly.pdbx_strand_id
1 'polypeptide(L)'
;MGIFDKLFGRRKKISASDAAFELSQSLYDLCVDTGVEISKRCGQITDEAQWQLLDELLAFAYHVCDRHAFGLFGPVNRSIFMDLLLEGIRARYAEELKRLAKDDRFREENYVEAQCLNLIKFLDTRQAEYGKYSKLTDREPAGTLCWDLSKSIAKNFFARDVHNTLFIYVDIMALFVSLGEVFNTLEKKFEIVFSTL
;
A
#
# COMPACT_ATOMS: atom_id res chain seq x y z
N MET A 1 -18.42 -4.35 37.27
CA MET A 1 -17.94 -4.65 35.90
C MET A 1 -19.01 -5.48 35.21
N GLY A 2 -19.54 -5.02 34.08
CA GLY A 2 -20.65 -5.69 33.39
C GLY A 2 -20.19 -6.86 32.53
N ILE A 3 -21.04 -7.87 32.33
CA ILE A 3 -20.80 -9.04 31.48
C ILE A 3 -20.48 -8.62 30.02
N PHE A 4 -20.98 -7.47 29.58
CA PHE A 4 -20.66 -6.88 28.27
C PHE A 4 -19.21 -6.39 28.14
N ASP A 5 -18.57 -5.89 29.20
CA ASP A 5 -17.14 -5.49 29.17
C ASP A 5 -16.21 -6.71 28.96
N LYS A 6 -16.67 -7.92 29.30
CA LYS A 6 -15.91 -9.17 29.09
C LYS A 6 -16.12 -9.78 27.70
N LEU A 7 -17.28 -9.53 27.07
CA LEU A 7 -17.62 -10.06 25.74
C LEU A 7 -17.08 -9.18 24.61
N PHE A 8 -16.94 -7.88 24.85
CA PHE A 8 -16.30 -6.93 23.95
C PHE A 8 -15.02 -6.44 24.62
N GLY A 9 -13.93 -7.21 24.50
CA GLY A 9 -12.64 -6.81 25.03
C GLY A 9 -12.35 -5.35 24.64
N ARG A 10 -12.13 -4.48 25.64
CA ARG A 10 -11.89 -3.05 25.39
C ARG A 10 -10.77 -2.91 24.37
N ARG A 11 -11.07 -2.27 23.23
CA ARG A 11 -10.06 -1.93 22.23
C ARG A 11 -8.95 -1.13 22.90
N LYS A 12 -7.71 -1.45 22.57
CA LYS A 12 -6.57 -0.68 23.07
C LYS A 12 -6.56 0.68 22.36
N LYS A 13 -6.25 1.75 23.07
CA LYS A 13 -6.02 3.05 22.42
C LYS A 13 -4.66 3.03 21.72
N ILE A 14 -4.61 3.50 20.49
CA ILE A 14 -3.39 3.71 19.72
C ILE A 14 -3.42 5.12 19.15
N SER A 15 -2.28 5.78 19.06
CA SER A 15 -2.23 7.08 18.38
C SER A 15 -2.43 6.89 16.88
N ALA A 16 -2.94 7.91 16.19
CA ALA A 16 -3.04 7.88 14.72
C ALA A 16 -1.68 7.69 14.05
N SER A 17 -0.61 8.25 14.64
CA SER A 17 0.76 8.10 14.14
C SER A 17 1.26 6.67 14.26
N ASP A 18 1.12 6.04 15.44
CA ASP A 18 1.54 4.65 15.63
C ASP A 18 0.75 3.69 14.74
N ALA A 19 -0.57 3.90 14.62
CA ALA A 19 -1.42 3.10 13.74
C ALA A 19 -1.03 3.24 12.27
N ALA A 20 -0.77 4.47 11.81
CA ALA A 20 -0.33 4.73 10.45
C ALA A 20 1.05 4.11 10.18
N PHE A 21 1.97 4.15 11.16
CA PHE A 21 3.29 3.55 11.04
C PHE A 21 3.24 2.01 11.02
N GLU A 22 2.46 1.38 11.90
CA GLU A 22 2.25 -0.08 11.85
C GLU A 22 1.65 -0.53 10.50
N LEU A 23 0.68 0.25 10.00
CA LEU A 23 0.05 -0.01 8.72
C LEU A 23 1.02 0.21 7.55
N SER A 24 1.87 1.24 7.58
CA SER A 24 2.83 1.50 6.51
C SER A 24 3.84 0.38 6.36
N GLN A 25 4.34 -0.16 7.47
CA GLN A 25 5.27 -1.31 7.46
C GLN A 25 4.59 -2.54 6.85
N SER A 26 3.38 -2.86 7.33
CA SER A 26 2.63 -4.02 6.85
C SER A 26 2.29 -3.91 5.37
N LEU A 27 1.87 -2.73 4.91
CA LEU A 27 1.57 -2.47 3.51
C LEU A 27 2.82 -2.62 2.64
N TYR A 28 3.93 -2.04 3.07
CA TYR A 28 5.18 -2.09 2.32
C TYR A 28 5.66 -3.53 2.14
N ASP A 29 5.70 -4.30 3.23
CA ASP A 29 6.14 -5.68 3.19
C ASP A 29 5.22 -6.54 2.30
N LEU A 30 3.89 -6.35 2.38
CA LEU A 30 2.93 -7.01 1.48
C LEU A 30 3.18 -6.68 0.00
N CYS A 31 3.48 -5.41 -0.31
CA CYS A 31 3.79 -4.99 -1.68
C CYS A 31 5.10 -5.62 -2.18
N VAL A 32 6.13 -5.69 -1.34
CA VAL A 32 7.41 -6.35 -1.67
C VAL A 32 7.19 -7.82 -1.95
N ASP A 33 6.52 -8.54 -1.04
CA ASP A 33 6.25 -9.98 -1.18
C ASP A 33 5.43 -10.27 -2.44
N THR A 34 4.40 -9.46 -2.69
CA THR A 34 3.57 -9.58 -3.91
C THR A 34 4.42 -9.36 -5.17
N GLY A 35 5.28 -8.33 -5.18
CA GLY A 35 6.17 -8.07 -6.31
C GLY A 35 7.16 -9.22 -6.55
N VAL A 36 7.67 -9.84 -5.49
CA VAL A 36 8.56 -11.01 -5.60
C VAL A 36 7.81 -12.22 -6.17
N GLU A 37 6.59 -12.48 -5.72
CA GLU A 37 5.77 -13.60 -6.24
C GLU A 37 5.39 -13.40 -7.71
N ILE A 38 5.02 -12.18 -8.11
CA ILE A 38 4.75 -11.84 -9.52
C ILE A 38 6.00 -12.13 -10.37
N SER A 39 7.17 -11.64 -9.96
CA SER A 39 8.44 -11.86 -10.70
C SER A 39 8.82 -13.34 -10.76
N LYS A 40 8.58 -14.12 -9.69
CA LYS A 40 8.84 -15.58 -9.73
C LYS A 40 7.95 -16.30 -10.76
N ARG A 41 6.70 -15.89 -10.91
CA ARG A 41 5.73 -16.56 -11.80
C ARG A 41 5.79 -16.10 -13.25
N CYS A 42 5.96 -14.80 -13.46
CA CYS A 42 5.88 -14.20 -14.80
C CYS A 42 7.26 -14.06 -15.48
N GLY A 43 8.34 -14.33 -14.75
CA GLY A 43 9.72 -14.27 -15.24
C GLY A 43 10.55 -13.23 -14.50
N GLN A 44 11.87 -13.43 -14.40
CA GLN A 44 12.72 -12.46 -13.73
C GLN A 44 12.77 -11.13 -14.48
N ILE A 45 12.65 -10.02 -13.75
CA ILE A 45 12.80 -8.65 -14.24
C ILE A 45 14.08 -8.02 -13.68
N THR A 46 14.50 -6.90 -14.26
CA THR A 46 15.65 -6.15 -13.76
C THR A 46 15.36 -5.53 -12.39
N ASP A 47 16.40 -5.19 -11.63
CA ASP A 47 16.24 -4.51 -10.34
C ASP A 47 15.46 -3.19 -10.49
N GLU A 48 15.72 -2.43 -11.56
CA GLU A 48 14.99 -1.20 -11.87
C GLU A 48 13.49 -1.46 -12.11
N ALA A 49 13.17 -2.51 -12.88
CA ALA A 49 11.79 -2.92 -13.12
C ALA A 49 11.12 -3.43 -11.84
N GLN A 50 11.87 -4.06 -10.93
CA GLN A 50 11.37 -4.49 -9.63
C GLN A 50 10.99 -3.29 -8.74
N TRP A 51 11.77 -2.21 -8.76
CA TRP A 51 11.43 -0.95 -8.08
C TRP A 51 10.19 -0.30 -8.68
N GLN A 52 10.10 -0.23 -10.01
CA GLN A 52 8.91 0.32 -10.68
C GLN A 52 7.65 -0.52 -10.40
N LEU A 53 7.80 -1.85 -10.32
CA LEU A 53 6.71 -2.74 -9.90
C LEU A 53 6.30 -2.46 -8.45
N LEU A 54 7.26 -2.29 -7.55
CA LEU A 54 6.99 -1.94 -6.16
C LEU A 54 6.22 -0.61 -6.07
N ASP A 55 6.61 0.41 -6.82
CA ASP A 55 5.92 1.71 -6.86
C ASP A 55 4.46 1.56 -7.29
N GLU A 56 4.18 0.74 -8.31
CA GLU A 56 2.81 0.44 -8.77
C GLU A 56 1.97 -0.26 -7.69
N LEU A 57 2.58 -1.21 -6.96
CA LEU A 57 1.93 -1.94 -5.88
C LEU A 57 1.68 -1.03 -4.67
N LEU A 58 2.62 -0.16 -4.32
CA LEU A 58 2.46 0.85 -3.27
C LEU A 58 1.37 1.86 -3.64
N ALA A 59 1.30 2.30 -4.89
CA ALA A 59 0.25 3.18 -5.38
C ALA A 59 -1.14 2.55 -5.26
N PHE A 60 -1.25 1.28 -5.66
CA PHE A 60 -2.47 0.51 -5.50
C PHE A 60 -2.87 0.37 -4.03
N ALA A 61 -1.94 -0.06 -3.18
CA ALA A 61 -2.22 -0.28 -1.78
C ALA A 61 -2.57 1.03 -1.04
N TYR A 62 -1.86 2.12 -1.33
CA TYR A 62 -2.15 3.45 -0.81
C TYR A 62 -3.55 3.94 -1.22
N HIS A 63 -3.97 3.65 -2.45
CA HIS A 63 -5.34 3.93 -2.89
C HIS A 63 -6.39 3.11 -2.15
N VAL A 64 -6.17 1.81 -2.00
CA VAL A 64 -7.05 0.93 -1.22
C VAL A 64 -7.16 1.44 0.23
N CYS A 65 -6.03 1.79 0.85
CA CYS A 65 -5.98 2.38 2.19
C CYS A 65 -6.82 3.64 2.30
N ASP A 66 -6.64 4.56 1.34
CA ASP A 66 -7.35 5.83 1.32
C ASP A 66 -8.87 5.65 1.24
N ARG A 67 -9.34 4.68 0.44
CA ARG A 67 -10.76 4.34 0.34
C ARG A 67 -11.31 3.71 1.62
N HIS A 68 -10.53 2.85 2.27
CA HIS A 68 -10.90 2.31 3.59
C HIS A 68 -10.96 3.40 4.65
N ALA A 69 -9.91 4.24 4.73
CA ALA A 69 -9.84 5.37 5.65
C ALA A 69 -10.99 6.36 5.46
N PHE A 70 -11.46 6.58 4.23
CA PHE A 70 -12.65 7.39 3.94
C PHE A 70 -13.94 6.84 4.55
N GLY A 71 -14.10 5.52 4.62
CA GLY A 71 -15.26 4.89 5.25
C GLY A 71 -15.25 4.96 6.78
N LEU A 72 -14.06 5.16 7.38
CA LEU A 72 -13.84 5.05 8.82
C LEU A 72 -13.67 6.41 9.50
N PHE A 73 -12.99 7.34 8.83
CA PHE A 73 -12.60 8.63 9.39
C PHE A 73 -13.30 9.76 8.64
N GLY A 74 -13.74 10.79 9.37
CA GLY A 74 -14.20 12.03 8.75
C GLY A 74 -13.08 12.69 7.91
N PRO A 75 -13.40 13.62 6.98
CA PRO A 75 -12.46 14.13 5.98
C PRO A 75 -11.12 14.63 6.55
N VAL A 76 -11.16 15.33 7.69
CA VAL A 76 -9.97 15.89 8.36
C VAL A 76 -9.07 14.78 8.89
N ASN A 77 -9.63 13.85 9.67
CA ASN A 77 -8.88 12.75 10.27
C ASN A 77 -8.36 11.77 9.22
N ARG A 78 -9.10 11.55 8.13
CA ARG A 78 -8.60 10.81 6.96
C ARG A 78 -7.36 11.47 6.39
N SER A 79 -7.39 12.78 6.11
CA SER A 79 -6.22 13.49 5.55
C SER A 79 -5.00 13.31 6.46
N ILE A 80 -5.16 13.57 7.75
CA ILE A 80 -4.08 13.41 8.74
C ILE A 80 -3.55 11.98 8.75
N PHE A 81 -4.43 10.99 8.75
CA PHE A 81 -4.03 9.58 8.78
C PHE A 81 -3.27 9.18 7.50
N MET A 82 -3.72 9.63 6.33
CA MET A 82 -3.08 9.32 5.05
C MET A 82 -1.71 10.02 4.92
N ASP A 83 -1.57 11.24 5.43
CA ASP A 83 -0.28 11.94 5.47
C ASP A 83 0.73 11.18 6.35
N LEU A 84 0.31 10.74 7.55
CA LEU A 84 1.13 9.92 8.44
C LEU A 84 1.48 8.56 7.81
N LEU A 85 0.55 7.94 7.09
CA LEU A 85 0.79 6.67 6.38
C LEU A 85 1.85 6.87 5.29
N LEU A 86 1.75 7.96 4.53
CA LEU A 86 2.70 8.30 3.48
C LEU A 86 4.11 8.55 4.03
N GLU A 87 4.23 9.24 5.17
CA GLU A 87 5.50 9.41 5.88
C GLU A 87 6.12 8.07 6.29
N GLY A 88 5.30 7.14 6.80
CA GLY A 88 5.73 5.79 7.14
C GLY A 88 6.21 4.98 5.92
N ILE A 89 5.46 5.04 4.80
CA ILE A 89 5.85 4.40 3.53
C ILE A 89 7.18 4.97 3.03
N ARG A 90 7.32 6.31 3.05
CA ARG A 90 8.55 7.00 2.64
C ARG A 90 9.75 6.56 3.48
N ALA A 91 9.59 6.49 4.81
CA ALA A 91 10.66 6.08 5.71
C ALA A 91 11.13 4.65 5.39
N ARG A 92 10.17 3.73 5.21
CA ARG A 92 10.48 2.33 4.87
C ARG A 92 11.12 2.18 3.49
N TYR A 93 10.62 2.91 2.50
CA TYR A 93 11.19 2.94 1.15
C TYR A 93 12.65 3.45 1.17
N ALA A 94 12.92 4.50 1.95
CA ALA A 94 14.27 5.04 2.12
C ALA A 94 15.22 4.04 2.80
N GLU A 95 14.76 3.32 3.82
CA GLU A 95 15.53 2.25 4.48
C GLU A 95 15.92 1.16 3.48
N GLU A 96 14.98 0.72 2.67
CA GLU A 96 15.19 -0.36 1.70
C GLU A 96 16.14 0.07 0.57
N LEU A 97 16.00 1.30 0.06
CA LEU A 97 16.95 1.89 -0.88
C LEU A 97 18.37 1.90 -0.31
N LYS A 98 18.54 2.36 0.94
CA LYS A 98 19.84 2.39 1.63
C LYS A 98 20.40 0.98 1.85
N ARG A 99 19.54 -0.01 2.08
CA ARG A 99 19.94 -1.42 2.28
C ARG A 99 20.41 -2.07 0.97
N LEU A 100 19.72 -1.80 -0.13
CA LEU A 100 19.99 -2.37 -1.45
C LEU A 100 21.06 -1.62 -2.25
N ALA A 101 21.44 -0.43 -1.78
CA ALA A 101 22.58 0.37 -2.23
C ALA A 101 23.92 -0.40 -2.17
N LYS A 102 24.18 -1.27 -3.15
CA LYS A 102 25.48 -1.90 -3.37
C LYS A 102 26.48 -0.96 -4.06
N ASP A 103 25.98 0.10 -4.71
CA ASP A 103 26.73 1.08 -5.48
C ASP A 103 26.80 2.41 -4.69
N ASP A 104 27.99 3.02 -4.62
CA ASP A 104 28.25 4.24 -3.84
C ASP A 104 27.33 5.42 -4.23
N ARG A 105 26.78 5.43 -5.45
CA ARG A 105 25.80 6.44 -5.90
C ARG A 105 24.50 6.46 -5.09
N PHE A 106 24.13 5.33 -4.50
CA PHE A 106 22.91 5.19 -3.68
C PHE A 106 23.14 5.60 -2.21
N ARG A 107 24.38 5.93 -1.84
CA ARG A 107 24.75 6.37 -0.48
C ARG A 107 24.72 7.89 -0.31
N GLU A 108 24.49 8.63 -1.40
CA GLU A 108 24.27 10.07 -1.33
C GLU A 108 22.86 10.35 -0.79
N GLU A 109 22.77 11.09 0.32
CA GLU A 109 21.47 11.47 0.92
C GLU A 109 20.54 12.14 -0.09
N ASN A 110 21.11 12.93 -1.00
CA ASN A 110 20.40 13.61 -2.09
C ASN A 110 19.72 12.63 -3.06
N TYR A 111 20.31 11.46 -3.31
CA TYR A 111 19.71 10.45 -4.19
C TYR A 111 18.49 9.80 -3.54
N VAL A 112 18.63 9.35 -2.29
CA VAL A 112 17.52 8.71 -1.55
C VAL A 112 16.35 9.67 -1.38
N GLU A 113 16.63 10.93 -1.07
CA GLU A 113 15.60 11.96 -0.97
C GLU A 113 14.91 12.19 -2.32
N ALA A 114 15.66 12.29 -3.42
CA ALA A 114 15.09 12.44 -4.76
C ALA A 114 14.18 11.26 -5.14
N GLN A 115 14.58 10.03 -4.84
CA GLN A 115 13.75 8.84 -5.09
C GLN A 115 12.47 8.84 -4.24
N CYS A 116 12.57 9.23 -2.97
CA CYS A 116 11.38 9.38 -2.12
C CYS A 116 10.41 10.44 -2.65
N LEU A 117 10.92 11.58 -3.14
CA LEU A 117 10.10 12.62 -3.75
C LEU A 117 9.46 12.15 -5.06
N ASN A 118 10.16 11.35 -5.86
CA ASN A 118 9.62 10.76 -7.07
C ASN A 118 8.51 9.75 -6.75
N LEU A 119 8.69 8.91 -5.73
CA LEU A 119 7.65 8.02 -5.23
C LEU A 119 6.40 8.81 -4.82
N ILE A 120 6.54 9.85 -3.99
CA ILE A 120 5.39 10.66 -3.56
C ILE A 120 4.62 11.23 -4.75
N LYS A 121 5.31 11.85 -5.71
CA LYS A 121 4.69 12.38 -6.93
C LYS A 121 4.00 11.30 -7.75
N PHE A 122 4.59 10.10 -7.80
CA PHE A 122 4.01 8.96 -8.49
C PHE A 122 2.73 8.48 -7.79
N LEU A 123 2.75 8.34 -6.47
CA LEU A 123 1.57 7.98 -5.67
C LEU A 123 0.42 8.99 -5.87
N ASP A 124 0.71 10.28 -5.87
CA ASP A 124 -0.28 11.34 -6.12
C ASP A 124 -0.89 11.23 -7.52
N THR A 125 -0.06 10.99 -8.53
CA THR A 125 -0.50 10.82 -9.92
C THR A 125 -1.43 9.61 -10.03
N ARG A 126 -1.04 8.47 -9.44
CA ARG A 126 -1.86 7.25 -9.45
C ARG A 126 -3.14 7.38 -8.65
N GLN A 127 -3.13 8.11 -7.53
CA GLN A 127 -4.35 8.41 -6.77
C GLN A 127 -5.38 9.16 -7.61
N ALA A 128 -4.94 10.14 -8.41
CA ALA A 128 -5.83 10.84 -9.33
C ALA A 128 -6.40 9.90 -10.40
N GLU A 129 -5.57 9.04 -11.01
CA GLU A 129 -6.00 8.06 -12.00
C GLU A 129 -6.97 7.01 -11.43
N TYR A 130 -6.71 6.54 -10.21
CA TYR A 130 -7.56 5.58 -9.51
C TYR A 130 -8.81 6.21 -8.91
N GLY A 131 -8.95 7.54 -8.91
CA GLY A 131 -10.14 8.25 -8.44
C GLY A 131 -11.45 7.79 -9.12
N LYS A 132 -11.37 7.25 -10.35
CA LYS A 132 -12.52 6.63 -11.04
C LYS A 132 -13.05 5.35 -10.37
N TYR A 133 -12.26 4.70 -9.52
CA TYR A 133 -12.63 3.50 -8.74
C TYR A 133 -13.01 3.86 -7.29
N SER A 134 -13.69 4.99 -7.09
CA SER A 134 -13.97 5.53 -5.75
C SER A 134 -14.82 4.64 -4.83
N LYS A 135 -15.57 3.66 -5.36
CA LYS A 135 -16.43 2.73 -4.62
C LYS A 135 -15.84 1.32 -4.54
N LEU A 136 -14.68 1.18 -3.91
CA LEU A 136 -14.02 -0.14 -3.73
C LEU A 136 -14.81 -1.11 -2.83
N THR A 137 -15.83 -0.63 -2.12
CA THR A 137 -16.74 -1.47 -1.33
C THR A 137 -17.70 -2.29 -2.18
N ASP A 138 -17.90 -1.89 -3.45
CA ASP A 138 -18.64 -2.68 -4.43
C ASP A 138 -17.67 -3.69 -5.07
N ARG A 139 -18.08 -4.96 -5.25
CA ARG A 139 -17.19 -6.02 -5.79
C ARG A 139 -16.70 -5.71 -7.21
N GLU A 140 -17.51 -4.99 -7.99
CA GLU A 140 -17.25 -4.73 -9.41
C GLU A 140 -16.14 -3.67 -9.63
N PRO A 141 -16.14 -2.50 -8.96
CA PRO A 141 -15.03 -1.55 -9.03
C PRO A 141 -13.69 -2.09 -8.53
N ALA A 142 -13.68 -2.88 -7.44
CA ALA A 142 -12.45 -3.47 -6.91
C ALA A 142 -11.83 -4.50 -7.87
N GLY A 143 -12.65 -5.41 -8.42
CA GLY A 143 -12.19 -6.36 -9.44
C GLY A 143 -11.70 -5.67 -10.71
N THR A 144 -12.37 -4.59 -11.12
CA THR A 144 -11.97 -3.79 -12.30
C THR A 144 -10.62 -3.09 -12.08
N LEU A 145 -10.40 -2.47 -10.91
CA LEU A 145 -9.11 -1.86 -10.57
C LEU A 145 -7.98 -2.91 -10.57
N CYS A 146 -8.21 -4.05 -9.92
CA CYS A 146 -7.22 -5.14 -9.88
C CYS A 146 -6.89 -5.64 -11.30
N TRP A 147 -7.90 -5.78 -12.16
CA TRP A 147 -7.72 -6.18 -13.55
C TRP A 147 -6.95 -5.15 -14.38
N ASP A 148 -7.29 -3.87 -14.23
CA ASP A 148 -6.63 -2.78 -14.97
C ASP A 148 -5.16 -2.63 -14.56
N LEU A 149 -4.86 -2.74 -13.26
CA LEU A 149 -3.50 -2.79 -12.75
C LEU A 149 -2.73 -3.99 -13.33
N SER A 150 -3.35 -5.17 -13.32
CA SER A 150 -2.70 -6.40 -13.81
C SER A 150 -2.33 -6.32 -15.28
N LYS A 151 -3.19 -5.73 -16.12
CA LYS A 151 -2.88 -5.45 -17.53
C LYS A 151 -1.74 -4.46 -17.68
N SER A 152 -1.67 -3.44 -16.82
CA SER A 152 -0.59 -2.45 -16.82
C SER A 152 0.75 -3.12 -16.50
N ILE A 153 0.80 -3.89 -15.40
CA ILE A 153 1.99 -4.64 -14.97
C ILE A 153 2.45 -5.62 -16.06
N ALA A 154 1.55 -6.46 -16.57
CA ALA A 154 1.88 -7.44 -17.61
C ALA A 154 2.47 -6.78 -18.86
N LYS A 155 1.87 -5.66 -19.30
CA LYS A 155 2.31 -4.91 -20.47
C LYS A 155 3.69 -4.29 -20.26
N ASN A 156 3.95 -3.72 -19.08
CA ASN A 156 5.14 -2.92 -18.82
C ASN A 156 6.36 -3.79 -18.44
N PHE A 157 6.15 -4.97 -17.85
CA PHE A 157 7.24 -5.74 -17.24
C PHE A 157 7.49 -7.14 -17.83
N PHE A 158 6.48 -7.81 -18.40
CA PHE A 158 6.58 -9.26 -18.70
C PHE A 158 6.22 -9.65 -20.14
N ALA A 159 6.17 -8.68 -21.06
CA ALA A 159 5.53 -8.80 -22.37
C ALA A 159 4.04 -9.18 -22.26
N ARG A 160 3.20 -8.63 -23.14
CA ARG A 160 1.74 -8.70 -23.01
C ARG A 160 1.21 -10.11 -23.36
N ASP A 161 1.30 -11.02 -22.40
CA ASP A 161 0.70 -12.36 -22.42
C ASP A 161 -0.56 -12.39 -21.53
N VAL A 162 -1.62 -13.01 -22.04
CA VAL A 162 -2.88 -13.24 -21.31
C VAL A 162 -2.64 -14.09 -20.07
N HIS A 163 -1.71 -15.05 -20.12
CA HIS A 163 -1.38 -15.90 -18.96
C HIS A 163 -0.74 -15.09 -17.84
N ASN A 164 0.26 -14.26 -18.17
CA ASN A 164 0.89 -13.35 -17.19
C ASN A 164 -0.14 -12.40 -16.57
N THR A 165 -1.03 -11.83 -17.39
CA THR A 165 -2.10 -10.94 -16.89
C THR A 165 -2.99 -11.65 -15.87
N LEU A 166 -3.35 -12.93 -16.10
CA LEU A 166 -4.18 -13.71 -15.19
C LEU A 166 -3.44 -14.06 -13.89
N PHE A 167 -2.16 -14.44 -13.96
CA PHE A 167 -1.38 -14.72 -12.75
C PHE A 167 -1.21 -13.46 -11.90
N ILE A 168 -0.84 -12.34 -12.53
CA ILE A 168 -0.73 -11.06 -11.85
C ILE A 168 -2.07 -10.69 -11.20
N TYR A 169 -3.19 -10.88 -11.90
CA TYR A 169 -4.51 -10.60 -11.34
C TYR A 169 -4.81 -11.38 -10.06
N VAL A 170 -4.44 -12.67 -10.01
CA VAL A 170 -4.60 -13.47 -8.79
C VAL A 170 -3.77 -12.89 -7.65
N ASP A 171 -2.52 -12.50 -7.91
CA ASP A 171 -1.63 -11.94 -6.89
C ASP A 171 -2.07 -10.54 -6.42
N ILE A 172 -2.55 -9.69 -7.33
CA ILE A 172 -3.13 -8.38 -6.99
C ILE A 172 -4.42 -8.53 -6.17
N MET A 173 -5.28 -9.50 -6.51
CA MET A 173 -6.48 -9.78 -5.72
C MET A 173 -6.12 -10.31 -4.31
N ALA A 174 -5.09 -11.15 -4.20
CA ALA A 174 -4.59 -11.62 -2.91
C ALA A 174 -4.03 -10.46 -2.06
N LEU A 175 -3.29 -9.54 -2.69
CA LEU A 175 -2.84 -8.30 -2.05
C LEU A 175 -4.04 -7.47 -1.56
N PHE A 176 -5.05 -7.26 -2.41
CA PHE A 176 -6.26 -6.51 -2.04
C PHE A 176 -6.96 -7.09 -0.81
N VAL A 177 -7.15 -8.41 -0.78
CA VAL A 177 -7.76 -9.11 0.36
C VAL A 177 -6.89 -8.94 1.62
N SER A 178 -5.58 -9.11 1.49
CA SER A 178 -4.63 -8.99 2.61
C SER A 178 -4.64 -7.57 3.20
N LEU A 179 -4.71 -6.54 2.37
CA LEU A 179 -4.86 -5.15 2.82
C LEU A 179 -6.14 -4.98 3.65
N GLY A 180 -7.27 -5.51 3.19
CA GLY A 180 -8.52 -5.50 3.94
C GLY A 180 -8.43 -6.21 5.30
N GLU A 181 -7.69 -7.32 5.38
CA GLU A 181 -7.46 -8.04 6.64
C GLU A 181 -6.58 -7.26 7.63
N VAL A 182 -5.54 -6.58 7.13
CA VAL A 182 -4.69 -5.70 7.93
C VAL A 182 -5.51 -4.54 8.52
N PHE A 183 -6.33 -3.88 7.72
CA PHE A 183 -7.24 -2.83 8.21
C PHE A 183 -8.23 -3.34 9.25
N ASN A 184 -8.92 -4.43 8.96
CA ASN A 184 -9.90 -5.03 9.87
C ASN A 184 -9.25 -5.44 11.21
N THR A 185 -8.01 -5.92 11.16
CA THR A 185 -7.24 -6.27 12.35
C THR A 185 -6.95 -5.03 13.19
N LEU A 186 -6.55 -3.93 12.54
CA LEU A 186 -6.29 -2.66 13.21
C LEU A 186 -7.56 -2.10 13.86
N GLU A 187 -8.70 -2.09 13.15
CA GLU A 187 -9.99 -1.63 13.67
C GLU A 187 -10.53 -2.45 14.85
N LYS A 188 -10.33 -3.77 14.82
CA LYS A 188 -10.77 -4.69 15.88
C LYS A 188 -9.89 -4.59 17.13
N LYS A 189 -8.58 -4.40 16.95
CA LYS A 189 -7.63 -4.34 18.07
C LYS A 189 -7.62 -2.96 18.71
N PHE A 190 -7.81 -1.91 17.92
CA PHE A 190 -7.51 -0.56 18.36
C PHE A 190 -8.64 0.45 18.18
N GLU A 191 -8.70 1.38 19.13
CA GLU A 191 -9.40 2.65 19.00
C GLU A 191 -8.33 3.69 18.61
N ILE A 192 -8.39 4.18 17.37
CA ILE A 192 -7.43 5.17 16.88
C ILE A 192 -7.78 6.54 17.45
N VAL A 193 -6.83 7.14 18.15
CA VAL A 193 -6.96 8.45 18.77
C VAL A 193 -6.18 9.47 17.96
N PHE A 194 -6.91 10.45 17.41
CA PHE A 194 -6.32 11.64 16.83
C PHE A 194 -6.11 12.65 17.96
N SER A 195 -4.87 13.09 18.17
CA SER A 195 -4.59 14.20 19.07
C SER A 195 -5.29 15.45 18.54
N THR A 196 -6.05 16.13 19.40
CA THR A 196 -6.52 17.49 19.11
C THR A 196 -5.29 18.39 18.98
N LEU A 197 -5.12 18.99 17.80
CA LEU A 197 -4.23 20.14 17.60
C LEU A 197 -4.63 21.29 18.53
#